data_AF-A0A8T4EQI9-F1
#
_entry.id   AF-A0A8T4EQI9-F1
#
_cell.length_a   1.000
_cell.length_b   1.000
_cell.length_c   1.000
_cell.angle_alpha   90.00
_cell.angle_beta   90.00
_cell.angle_gamma   90.00
#
_symmetry.space_group_name_H-M   'P 1'
#
loop_
_entity.id
_entity.type
_entity.pdbx_description
1 polymer ?
#
loop_
_entity_poly.entity_id
_entity_poly.type
_entity_poly.pdbx_seq_one_letter_code
_entity_poly.pdbx_strand_id
1 'polypeptide(L)'
;MLAVYSTCAARVVRRGADPLRVAFHQYGFAAACTTLVAMGSWITRPPVLNGIEPERWLALIAAGVLVALPSLLYLQAIVHISVGTAATILNLIPVLGMLISVAWLGDTLTVRQLIGGAVLVICTALVSLRPAVVPHRARPRTWRGPTYGGPR
;
A
#
# COMPACT_ATOMS: atom_id res chain seq x y z
N MET A 1 0.46 7.73 -6.22
CA MET A 1 0.66 6.40 -6.87
C MET A 1 0.00 5.25 -6.11
N LEU A 2 0.18 5.10 -4.78
CA LEU A 2 -0.43 4.00 -4.00
C LEU A 2 -1.96 3.89 -4.11
N ALA A 3 -2.71 5.00 -4.19
CA ALA A 3 -4.17 4.98 -4.26
C ALA A 3 -4.72 4.45 -5.60
N VAL A 4 -4.10 4.84 -6.72
CA VAL A 4 -4.48 4.31 -8.05
C VAL A 4 -4.08 2.83 -8.15
N TYR A 5 -2.91 2.48 -7.62
CA TYR A 5 -2.43 1.10 -7.59
C TYR A 5 -3.30 0.20 -6.71
N SER A 6 -3.69 0.61 -5.50
CA SER A 6 -4.56 -0.18 -4.62
C SER A 6 -5.96 -0.35 -5.21
N THR A 7 -6.47 0.65 -5.95
CA THR A 7 -7.78 0.57 -6.60
C THR A 7 -7.75 -0.34 -7.83
N CYS A 8 -6.68 -0.32 -8.62
CA CYS A 8 -6.48 -1.25 -9.74
C CYS A 8 -6.14 -2.67 -9.27
N ALA A 9 -5.25 -2.82 -8.28
CA ALA A 9 -4.91 -4.10 -7.67
C ALA A 9 -6.12 -4.74 -6.98
N ALA A 10 -6.93 -3.97 -6.25
CA ALA A 10 -8.18 -4.47 -5.67
C ALA A 10 -9.17 -4.94 -6.74
N ARG A 11 -9.23 -4.26 -7.91
CA ARG A 11 -10.07 -4.71 -9.05
C ARG A 11 -9.53 -5.96 -9.74
N VAL A 12 -8.20 -6.10 -9.87
CA VAL A 12 -7.56 -7.25 -10.52
C VAL A 12 -7.60 -8.48 -9.62
N VAL A 13 -7.32 -8.33 -8.32
CA VAL A 13 -7.41 -9.42 -7.32
C VAL A 13 -8.85 -9.88 -7.12
N ARG A 14 -9.84 -8.96 -7.08
CA ARG A 14 -11.27 -9.34 -7.00
C ARG A 14 -11.79 -10.06 -8.25
N ARG A 15 -11.06 -10.05 -9.37
CA ARG A 15 -11.36 -10.83 -10.58
C ARG A 15 -10.75 -12.24 -10.55
N GLY A 16 -10.19 -12.68 -9.42
CA GLY A 16 -9.61 -14.01 -9.25
C GLY A 16 -8.12 -14.09 -9.60
N ALA A 17 -7.44 -12.95 -9.73
CA ALA A 17 -5.98 -12.96 -9.90
C ALA A 17 -5.29 -13.35 -8.59
N ASP A 18 -4.45 -14.37 -8.67
CA ASP A 18 -3.62 -14.86 -7.57
C ASP A 18 -2.76 -13.70 -6.99
N PRO A 19 -2.87 -13.38 -5.69
CA PRO A 19 -2.07 -12.34 -5.03
C PRO A 19 -0.57 -12.47 -5.28
N LEU A 20 -0.08 -13.70 -5.47
CA LEU A 20 1.33 -13.97 -5.76
C LEU A 20 1.78 -13.41 -7.11
N ARG A 21 0.90 -13.45 -8.13
CA ARG A 21 1.18 -12.89 -9.47
C ARG A 21 1.29 -11.37 -9.43
N VAL A 22 0.43 -10.72 -8.64
CA VAL A 22 0.48 -9.25 -8.47
C VAL A 22 1.78 -8.84 -7.80
N ALA A 23 2.18 -9.56 -6.75
CA ALA A 23 3.45 -9.32 -6.07
C ALA A 23 4.66 -9.53 -6.99
N PHE A 24 4.66 -10.60 -7.79
CA PHE A 24 5.72 -10.87 -8.77
C PHE A 24 5.91 -9.70 -9.74
N HIS A 25 4.81 -9.19 -10.33
CA HIS A 25 4.90 -8.03 -11.23
C HIS A 25 5.34 -6.76 -10.51
N GLN A 26 4.89 -6.54 -9.28
CA GLN A 26 5.26 -5.37 -8.48
C GLN A 26 6.76 -5.34 -8.18
N TYR A 27 7.31 -6.43 -7.67
CA TYR A 27 8.73 -6.52 -7.34
C TYR A 27 9.61 -6.63 -8.58
N GLY A 28 9.14 -7.29 -9.65
CA GLY A 28 9.85 -7.32 -10.93
C GLY A 28 10.00 -5.94 -11.56
N PHE A 29 8.93 -5.14 -11.57
CA PHE A 29 8.99 -3.76 -12.04
C PHE A 29 9.89 -2.89 -11.16
N ALA A 30 9.77 -3.02 -9.83
CA ALA A 30 10.63 -2.29 -8.89
C ALA A 30 12.11 -2.65 -9.10
N ALA A 31 12.44 -3.92 -9.29
CA ALA A 31 13.79 -4.37 -9.59
C ALA A 31 14.29 -3.79 -10.91
N ALA A 32 13.49 -3.82 -11.97
CA ALA A 32 13.86 -3.23 -13.26
C ALA A 32 14.15 -1.72 -13.16
N CYS A 33 13.28 -0.96 -12.49
CA CYS A 33 13.49 0.47 -12.26
C CYS A 33 14.73 0.75 -11.40
N THR A 34 14.92 -0.03 -10.33
CA THR A 34 16.06 0.16 -9.42
C THR A 34 17.38 -0.14 -10.15
N THR A 35 17.42 -1.20 -10.95
CA THR A 35 18.58 -1.55 -11.79
C THR A 35 18.86 -0.47 -12.83
N LEU A 36 17.82 0.12 -13.46
CA LEU A 36 17.99 1.22 -14.41
C LEU A 36 18.58 2.47 -13.74
N VAL A 37 18.09 2.83 -12.55
CA VAL A 37 18.62 3.95 -11.76
C VAL A 37 20.04 3.66 -11.28
N ALA A 38 20.33 2.43 -10.86
CA ALA A 38 21.67 2.01 -10.47
C ALA A 38 22.64 2.08 -11.66
N MET A 39 22.22 1.63 -12.84
CA MET A 39 23.01 1.75 -14.07
C MET A 39 23.31 3.22 -14.40
N GLY A 40 22.33 4.11 -14.23
CA GLY A 40 22.53 5.55 -14.41
C GLY A 40 23.47 6.17 -13.37
N SER A 41 23.43 5.69 -12.12
CA SER A 41 24.29 6.21 -11.05
C SER A 41 25.76 5.82 -11.24
N TRP A 42 26.05 4.71 -11.92
CA TRP A 42 27.41 4.26 -12.25
C TRP A 42 28.17 5.23 -13.15
N ILE A 43 27.46 6.05 -13.94
CA ILE A 43 28.06 7.11 -14.75
C ILE A 43 28.72 8.17 -13.85
N THR A 44 28.13 8.42 -12.68
CA THR A 44 28.61 9.47 -11.75
C THR A 44 29.45 8.92 -10.60
N ARG A 45 29.25 7.67 -10.21
CA ARG A 45 29.93 7.02 -9.08
C ARG A 45 30.16 5.54 -9.40
N PRO A 46 31.39 5.13 -9.76
CA PRO A 46 31.67 3.73 -10.04
C PRO A 46 31.37 2.87 -8.80
N PRO A 47 30.80 1.66 -8.97
CA PRO A 47 30.40 0.81 -7.87
C PRO A 47 31.64 0.36 -7.07
N VAL A 48 31.66 0.71 -5.78
CA VAL A 48 32.70 0.23 -4.87
C VAL A 48 32.29 -1.15 -4.37
N LEU A 49 32.72 -2.19 -5.08
CA LEU A 49 32.44 -3.59 -4.74
C LEU A 49 33.41 -4.16 -3.70
N ASN A 50 34.46 -3.41 -3.36
CA ASN A 50 35.51 -3.85 -2.44
C ASN A 50 35.07 -3.63 -0.98
N GLY A 51 35.04 -4.71 -0.20
CA GLY A 51 34.86 -4.64 1.27
C GLY A 51 33.40 -4.61 1.75
N ILE A 52 32.44 -5.19 1.02
CA ILE A 52 31.09 -5.35 1.56
C ILE A 52 31.11 -6.44 2.64
N GLU A 53 31.14 -6.03 3.89
CA GLU A 53 31.04 -6.92 5.06
C GLU A 53 29.81 -7.84 4.96
N PRO A 54 29.90 -9.12 5.36
CA PRO A 54 28.77 -10.06 5.34
C PRO A 54 27.51 -9.53 6.04
N GLU A 55 27.68 -8.72 7.08
CA GLU A 55 26.59 -8.07 7.82
C GLU A 55 25.76 -7.13 6.94
N ARG A 56 26.38 -6.44 5.98
CA ARG A 56 25.68 -5.53 5.06
C ARG A 56 24.80 -6.30 4.10
N TRP A 57 25.23 -7.48 3.66
CA TRP A 57 24.40 -8.38 2.86
C TRP A 57 23.19 -8.88 3.64
N LEU A 58 23.41 -9.27 4.91
CA LEU A 58 22.32 -9.69 5.78
C LEU A 58 21.32 -8.55 6.03
N ALA A 59 21.80 -7.33 6.26
CA ALA A 59 20.96 -6.15 6.42
C ALA A 59 20.13 -5.84 5.16
N LEU A 60 20.72 -5.96 3.96
CA LEU A 60 19.99 -5.79 2.70
C LEU A 60 18.90 -6.85 2.51
N ILE A 61 19.20 -8.11 2.80
CA ILE A 61 18.23 -9.20 2.75
C ILE A 61 17.11 -8.97 3.78
N ALA A 62 17.47 -8.64 5.02
CA ALA A 62 16.52 -8.37 6.08
C ALA A 62 15.59 -7.20 5.73
N ALA A 63 16.13 -6.11 5.18
CA ALA A 63 15.34 -4.98 4.70
C ALA A 63 14.38 -5.39 3.57
N GLY A 64 14.86 -6.18 2.61
CA GLY A 64 14.03 -6.73 1.53
C GLY A 64 12.87 -7.57 2.06
N VAL A 65 13.12 -8.47 3.00
CA VAL A 65 12.09 -9.30 3.66
C VAL A 65 11.09 -8.43 4.44
N LEU A 66 11.58 -7.43 5.18
CA LEU A 66 10.74 -6.55 5.99
C LEU A 66 9.78 -5.70 5.13
N VAL A 67 10.15 -5.39 3.89
CA VAL A 67 9.26 -4.72 2.92
C VAL A 67 8.34 -5.72 2.22
N ALA A 68 8.89 -6.89 1.82
CA ALA A 68 8.17 -7.84 0.99
C ALA A 68 7.05 -8.57 1.75
N LEU A 69 7.33 -8.98 2.98
CA LEU A 69 6.43 -9.81 3.78
C LEU A 69 5.11 -9.09 4.14
N PRO A 70 5.11 -7.86 4.71
CA PRO A 70 3.87 -7.16 5.05
C PRO A 70 3.04 -6.80 3.79
N SER A 71 3.71 -6.53 2.68
CA SER A 71 3.07 -6.23 1.40
C SER A 71 2.33 -7.46 0.85
N LEU A 72 2.90 -8.66 0.97
CA LEU A 72 2.24 -9.91 0.62
C LEU A 72 1.04 -10.18 1.53
N LEU A 73 1.22 -10.03 2.84
CA LEU A 73 0.14 -10.17 3.81
C LEU A 73 -1.01 -9.18 3.54
N TYR A 74 -0.70 -7.95 3.15
CA TYR A 74 -1.70 -6.96 2.77
C TYR A 74 -2.49 -7.38 1.51
N LEU A 75 -1.80 -7.87 0.48
CA LEU A 75 -2.44 -8.38 -0.75
C LEU A 75 -3.34 -9.60 -0.47
N GLN A 76 -3.02 -10.41 0.53
CA GLN A 76 -3.88 -11.50 0.99
C GLN A 76 -5.06 -10.96 1.84
N ALA A 77 -4.79 -10.05 2.77
CA ALA A 77 -5.79 -9.51 3.68
C ALA A 77 -6.89 -8.71 2.97
N ILE A 78 -6.57 -8.00 1.89
CA ILE A 78 -7.56 -7.19 1.14
C ILE A 78 -8.63 -8.05 0.44
N VAL A 79 -8.41 -9.36 0.30
CA VAL A 79 -9.41 -10.31 -0.20
C VAL A 79 -10.48 -10.61 0.86
N HIS A 80 -10.11 -10.56 2.14
CA HIS A 80 -10.98 -10.93 3.26
C HIS A 80 -11.60 -9.73 3.98
N ILE A 81 -11.04 -8.53 3.82
CA ILE A 81 -11.46 -7.33 4.57
C ILE A 81 -12.16 -6.33 3.64
N SER A 82 -13.18 -5.62 4.16
CA SER A 82 -13.87 -4.56 3.43
C SER A 82 -12.91 -3.40 3.11
N VAL A 83 -13.07 -2.77 1.94
CA VAL A 83 -12.21 -1.66 1.50
C VAL A 83 -12.23 -0.49 2.51
N GLY A 84 -13.37 -0.24 3.17
CA GLY A 84 -13.49 0.81 4.19
C GLY A 84 -12.69 0.53 5.45
N THR A 85 -12.73 -0.71 5.95
CA THR A 85 -11.94 -1.13 7.12
C THR A 85 -10.44 -1.08 6.81
N ALA A 86 -10.04 -1.59 5.65
CA ALA A 86 -8.65 -1.55 5.22
C ALA A 86 -8.14 -0.11 5.06
N ALA A 87 -8.93 0.79 4.46
CA ALA A 87 -8.57 2.20 4.33
C ALA A 87 -8.37 2.89 5.68
N THR A 88 -9.19 2.55 6.67
CA THR A 88 -9.05 3.09 8.03
C THR A 88 -7.73 2.64 8.66
N ILE A 89 -7.42 1.34 8.61
CA ILE A 89 -6.16 0.79 9.14
C ILE A 89 -4.93 1.40 8.44
N LEU A 90 -4.97 1.54 7.12
CA LEU A 90 -3.88 2.15 6.35
C LEU A 90 -3.65 3.61 6.72
N ASN A 91 -4.70 4.36 7.06
CA ASN A 91 -4.56 5.73 7.54
C ASN A 91 -3.86 5.80 8.90
N LEU A 92 -3.90 4.76 9.73
CA LEU A 92 -3.17 4.74 10.99
C LEU A 92 -1.65 4.52 10.80
N ILE A 93 -1.21 3.92 9.70
CA ILE A 93 0.21 3.65 9.43
C ILE A 93 1.09 4.91 9.59
N PRO A 94 0.80 6.06 8.96
CA PRO A 94 1.62 7.26 9.13
C PRO A 94 1.63 7.79 10.59
N VAL A 95 0.52 7.65 11.32
CA VAL A 95 0.44 8.08 12.73
C VAL A 95 1.32 7.18 13.60
N LEU A 96 1.19 5.86 13.45
CA LEU A 96 2.00 4.90 14.18
C LEU A 96 3.48 5.03 13.82
N GLY A 97 3.79 5.20 12.53
CA GLY A 97 5.14 5.42 12.05
C GLY A 97 5.77 6.67 12.66
N MET A 98 5.00 7.75 12.81
CA MET A 98 5.47 8.95 13.49
C MET A 98 5.70 8.72 14.98
N LEU A 99 4.74 8.12 15.69
CA LEU A 99 4.87 7.84 17.12
C LEU A 99 6.09 6.97 17.42
N ILE A 100 6.29 5.91 16.63
CA ILE A 100 7.44 5.02 16.75
C ILE A 100 8.72 5.77 16.39
N SER A 101 8.72 6.60 15.34
CA SER A 101 9.89 7.39 14.95
C SER A 101 10.31 8.36 16.06
N VAL A 102 9.37 9.02 16.74
CA VAL A 102 9.67 9.93 17.86
C VAL A 102 10.17 9.16 19.07
N ALA A 103 9.54 8.02 19.38
CA ALA A 103 9.91 7.20 20.54
C ALA A 103 11.29 6.52 20.38
N TRP A 104 11.64 6.09 19.17
CA TRP A 104 12.88 5.35 18.92
C TRP A 104 14.08 6.26 18.65
N LEU A 105 13.89 7.33 17.87
CA LEU A 105 15.04 8.06 17.33
C LEU A 105 15.76 8.92 18.37
N GLY A 106 15.12 9.33 19.46
CA GLY A 106 15.74 10.08 20.58
C GLY A 106 16.37 11.44 20.21
N ASP A 107 16.46 11.77 18.93
CA ASP A 107 17.04 12.99 18.40
C ASP A 107 16.17 14.21 18.71
N THR A 108 16.82 15.33 19.00
CA THR A 108 16.17 16.65 19.10
C THR A 108 15.58 17.01 17.74
N LEU A 109 14.27 16.77 17.59
CA LEU A 109 13.51 17.13 16.39
C LEU A 109 13.77 18.59 16.03
N THR A 110 14.40 18.81 14.89
CA THR A 110 14.52 20.16 14.33
C THR A 110 13.13 20.72 14.06
N VAL A 111 12.95 22.05 14.17
CA VAL A 111 11.65 22.71 13.97
C VAL A 111 11.01 22.32 12.63
N ARG A 112 11.82 22.05 11.59
CA ARG A 112 11.34 21.56 10.29
C ARG A 112 10.73 20.15 10.33
N GLN A 113 11.31 19.23 11.11
CA GLN A 113 10.76 17.89 11.30
C GLN A 113 9.45 17.95 12.10
N LEU A 114 9.35 18.85 13.08
CA LEU A 114 8.13 19.06 13.84
C LEU A 114 6.99 19.58 12.97
N ILE A 115 7.28 20.55 12.08
CA ILE A 115 6.31 21.07 11.11
C ILE A 115 5.90 19.98 10.12
N GLY A 116 6.85 19.21 9.59
CA GLY A 116 6.56 18.08 8.70
C GLY A 116 5.69 17.01 9.36
N GLY A 117 5.96 16.71 10.64
CA GLY A 117 5.14 15.82 11.45
C GLY A 117 3.73 16.38 11.69
N ALA A 118 3.61 17.63 12.12
CA ALA A 118 2.32 18.26 12.35
C ALA A 118 1.44 18.24 11.08
N VAL A 119 2.02 18.56 9.92
CA VAL A 119 1.31 18.51 8.62
C VAL A 119 0.85 17.09 8.29
N LEU A 120 1.68 16.08 8.53
CA LEU A 120 1.32 14.66 8.34
C LEU A 120 0.13 14.27 9.22
N VAL A 121 0.17 14.58 10.52
CA VAL A 121 -0.92 14.28 11.46
C VAL A 121 -2.22 14.97 11.03
N ILE A 122 -2.15 16.26 10.67
CA ILE A 122 -3.32 17.02 10.22
C ILE A 122 -3.91 16.41 8.95
N CYS A 123 -3.08 16.11 7.94
CA CYS A 123 -3.53 15.44 6.72
C CYS A 123 -4.22 14.11 7.01
N THR A 124 -3.62 13.27 7.85
CA THR A 124 -4.18 11.96 8.20
C THR A 124 -5.48 12.07 8.99
N ALA A 125 -5.58 13.05 9.90
CA ALA A 125 -6.82 13.35 10.62
C ALA A 125 -7.92 13.80 9.66
N LEU A 126 -7.62 14.71 8.73
CA LEU A 126 -8.58 15.20 7.73
C LEU A 126 -9.10 14.10 6.80
N VAL A 127 -8.27 13.12 6.45
CA VAL A 127 -8.70 11.98 5.62
C VAL A 127 -9.54 11.00 6.42
N SER A 128 -9.18 10.75 7.69
CA SER A 128 -9.90 9.81 8.57
C SER A 128 -11.27 10.34 8.99
N LEU A 129 -11.45 11.65 9.05
CA LEU A 129 -12.72 12.30 9.42
C LEU A 129 -13.73 12.39 8.25
N ARG A 130 -13.38 11.93 7.04
CA ARG A 130 -14.35 11.90 5.94
C ARG A 130 -15.40 10.82 6.21
N PRO A 131 -16.71 11.15 6.26
CA PRO A 131 -17.75 10.17 6.50
C PRO A 131 -17.71 9.10 5.41
N ALA A 132 -17.77 7.83 5.83
CA ALA A 132 -17.80 6.69 4.92
C ALA A 132 -18.95 6.87 3.92
N VAL A 133 -18.64 6.93 2.63
CA VAL A 133 -19.66 6.96 1.58
C VAL A 133 -20.46 5.67 1.68
N VAL A 134 -21.68 5.77 2.20
CA VAL A 134 -22.63 4.64 2.28
C VAL A 134 -22.88 4.18 0.84
N PRO A 135 -22.55 2.92 0.47
CA PRO A 135 -22.82 2.43 -0.86
C PRO A 135 -24.34 2.46 -1.09
N HIS A 136 -24.77 3.14 -2.15
CA HIS A 136 -26.17 3.10 -2.56
C HIS A 136 -26.49 1.63 -2.86
N ARG A 137 -27.22 0.95 -1.97
CA ARG A 137 -27.74 -0.41 -2.21
C ARG A 137 -28.41 -0.38 -3.59
N ALA A 138 -27.86 -1.15 -4.53
CA ALA A 138 -28.52 -1.39 -5.79
C ALA A 138 -29.93 -1.88 -5.46
N ARG A 139 -30.94 -1.11 -5.84
CA ARG A 139 -32.35 -1.49 -5.62
C ARG A 139 -32.53 -2.90 -6.20
N PRO A 140 -33.20 -3.83 -5.49
CA PRO A 140 -33.55 -5.10 -6.10
C PRO A 140 -34.38 -4.76 -7.33
N ARG A 141 -33.89 -5.14 -8.51
CA ARG A 141 -34.67 -5.00 -9.74
C ARG A 141 -35.80 -6.02 -9.63
N THR A 142 -36.88 -5.65 -8.95
CA THR A 142 -38.13 -6.42 -8.90
C THR A 142 -38.70 -6.40 -10.31
N TRP A 143 -38.27 -7.35 -11.12
CA TRP A 143 -38.82 -7.58 -12.44
C TRP A 143 -40.27 -8.06 -12.25
N ARG A 144 -41.24 -7.19 -12.56
CA ARG A 144 -42.63 -7.58 -12.79
C ARG A 144 -42.76 -7.87 -14.29
N GLY A 145 -42.61 -9.13 -14.68
CA GLY A 145 -42.97 -9.59 -16.02
C GLY A 145 -44.49 -9.64 -16.23
N PRO A 146 -44.97 -9.74 -17.47
CA PRO A 146 -46.39 -9.64 -17.78
C PRO A 146 -47.17 -10.83 -17.20
N THR A 147 -48.25 -10.55 -16.49
CA THR A 147 -49.26 -11.54 -16.15
C THR A 147 -49.97 -11.98 -17.43
N TYR A 148 -49.61 -13.14 -17.98
CA TYR A 148 -50.42 -13.79 -18.99
C TYR A 148 -51.71 -14.27 -18.31
N GLY A 149 -52.81 -13.59 -18.63
CA GLY A 149 -54.13 -13.91 -18.15
C GLY A 149 -54.69 -15.14 -18.87
N GLY A 150 -55.11 -16.13 -18.06
CA GLY A 150 -56.40 -16.80 -18.21
C GLY A 150 -56.50 -18.00 -19.17
N PRO A 151 -57.09 -19.12 -18.73
CA PRO A 151 -57.38 -20.27 -19.59
C PRO A 151 -58.62 -20.02 -20.45
N ARG A 152 -58.54 -20.35 -21.74
CA ARG A 152 -59.67 -20.74 -22.60
C ARG A 152 -59.21 -21.79 -23.59
#